data_AF-A0A956AMZ8-F1
#
_entry.id   AF-A0A956AMZ8-F1
#
_cell.length_a   1.000
_cell.length_b   1.000
_cell.length_c   1.000
_cell.angle_alpha   90.00
_cell.angle_beta   90.00
_cell.angle_gamma   90.00
#
_symmetry.space_group_name_H-M   'P 1'
#
loop_
_entity.id
_entity.type
_entity.pdbx_description
1 polymer ?
#
loop_
_entity_poly.entity_id
_entity_poly.type
_entity_poly.pdbx_seq_one_letter_code
_entity_poly.pdbx_strand_id
1 'polypeptide(L)'
;RLVALGRARAQQLAELATDPQHADYSRAQALFTETRFAFEQAREIWPEHPDANEGHSAVVGQMVRFELALDHVDAALALFESLPPGSRARDELVEQVEARRLQNLERASRAMALERDQDRTFGAAQRTRAALVLAAGVLVLTLGLFVQRLDRPAFQPTTERLALVGAGVLAVMSVVIFAWRRRGAFNLVNLRIAQICLGTLTLSLLQRITGHLAHSSPAAVLLTDAFLLTGGGLALSVFHRGGPGLAALSLGVAFVGALQPAIIDELFIGLSVAVPVGALALAWYSRRAAR
;
A
#
# COMPACT_ATOMS: atom_id res chain seq x y z
N ARG A 1 51.60 -24.34 -19.94
CA ARG A 1 51.33 -23.01 -20.56
C ARG A 1 49.93 -22.50 -20.24
N LEU A 2 48.85 -23.28 -20.46
CA LEU A 2 47.47 -22.87 -20.16
C LEU A 2 47.23 -22.53 -18.68
N VAL A 3 47.69 -23.38 -17.75
CA VAL A 3 47.60 -23.11 -16.29
C VAL A 3 48.28 -21.80 -15.89
N ALA A 4 49.45 -21.49 -16.47
CA ALA A 4 50.17 -20.24 -16.18
C ALA A 4 49.40 -19.01 -16.70
N LEU A 5 48.79 -19.10 -17.88
CA LEU A 5 47.92 -18.05 -18.41
C LEU A 5 46.68 -17.86 -17.53
N GLY A 6 46.03 -18.96 -17.11
CA GLY A 6 44.90 -18.93 -16.20
C GLY A 6 45.24 -18.25 -14.87
N ARG A 7 46.37 -18.58 -14.25
CA ARG A 7 46.84 -17.91 -13.01
C ARG A 7 47.06 -16.41 -13.19
N ALA A 8 47.68 -15.99 -14.30
CA ALA A 8 47.92 -14.57 -14.56
C ALA A 8 46.60 -13.78 -14.70
N ARG A 9 45.59 -14.37 -15.35
CA ARG A 9 44.25 -13.73 -15.48
C ARG A 9 43.44 -13.78 -14.19
N ALA A 10 43.54 -14.87 -13.41
CA ALA A 10 42.94 -14.98 -12.09
C ALA A 10 43.45 -13.86 -11.15
N GLN A 11 44.75 -13.56 -11.21
CA GLN A 11 45.34 -12.47 -10.42
C GLN A 11 44.77 -11.10 -10.83
N GLN A 12 44.60 -10.84 -12.13
CA GLN A 12 43.96 -9.60 -12.61
C GLN A 12 42.50 -9.49 -12.15
N LEU A 13 41.76 -10.60 -12.15
CA LEU A 13 40.41 -10.62 -11.57
C LEU A 13 40.44 -10.34 -10.07
N ALA A 14 41.50 -10.77 -9.36
CA ALA A 14 41.61 -10.61 -7.90
C ALA A 14 41.90 -9.17 -7.52
N GLU A 15 42.79 -8.53 -8.27
CA GLU A 15 43.05 -7.10 -8.17
C GLU A 15 41.76 -6.30 -8.39
N LEU A 16 41.01 -6.62 -9.44
CA LEU A 16 39.74 -5.96 -9.74
C LEU A 16 38.67 -6.21 -8.66
N ALA A 17 38.65 -7.40 -8.06
CA ALA A 17 37.72 -7.76 -7.00
C ALA A 17 38.04 -7.15 -5.63
N THR A 18 39.13 -6.37 -5.50
CA THR A 18 39.48 -5.68 -4.24
C THR A 18 38.46 -4.60 -3.89
N ASP A 19 37.89 -3.92 -4.89
CA ASP A 19 36.79 -2.99 -4.73
C ASP A 19 35.67 -3.31 -5.74
N PRO A 20 34.79 -4.27 -5.41
CA PRO A 20 33.75 -4.72 -6.33
C PRO A 20 32.78 -3.61 -6.73
N GLN A 21 32.54 -2.62 -5.86
CA GLN A 21 31.53 -1.58 -6.11
C GLN A 21 31.95 -0.56 -7.16
N HIS A 22 33.27 -0.34 -7.31
CA HIS A 22 33.84 0.55 -8.34
C HIS A 22 34.48 -0.21 -9.50
N ALA A 23 34.55 -1.54 -9.42
CA ALA A 23 35.07 -2.38 -10.47
C ALA A 23 34.20 -2.33 -11.74
N ASP A 24 34.86 -2.32 -12.90
CA ASP A 24 34.17 -2.53 -14.17
C ASP A 24 33.66 -3.99 -14.24
N TYR A 25 32.35 -4.15 -14.04
CA TYR A 25 31.67 -5.44 -14.09
C TYR A 25 31.91 -6.18 -15.40
N SER A 26 31.89 -5.46 -16.54
CA SER A 26 32.10 -6.08 -17.85
C SER A 26 33.52 -6.63 -17.99
N ARG A 27 34.50 -5.91 -17.44
CA ARG A 27 35.89 -6.34 -17.39
C ARG A 27 36.09 -7.54 -16.48
N ALA A 28 35.43 -7.55 -15.30
CA ALA A 28 35.45 -8.69 -14.38
C ALA A 28 34.88 -9.95 -15.04
N GLN A 29 33.73 -9.84 -15.71
CA GLN A 29 33.10 -10.96 -16.39
C GLN A 29 33.95 -11.49 -17.56
N ALA A 30 34.59 -10.61 -18.33
CA ALA A 30 35.50 -11.00 -19.40
C ALA A 30 36.72 -11.77 -18.85
N LEU A 31 37.37 -11.24 -17.81
CA LEU A 31 38.50 -11.90 -17.15
C LEU A 31 38.11 -13.25 -16.54
N PHE A 32 36.95 -13.32 -15.89
CA PHE A 32 36.41 -14.57 -15.36
C PHE A 32 36.21 -15.61 -16.46
N THR A 33 35.56 -15.23 -17.56
CA THR A 33 35.28 -16.13 -18.69
C THR A 33 36.58 -16.64 -19.33
N GLU A 34 37.54 -15.74 -19.61
CA GLU A 34 38.86 -16.11 -20.14
C GLU A 34 39.60 -17.08 -19.22
N THR A 35 39.60 -16.79 -17.92
CA THR A 35 40.30 -17.58 -16.91
C THR A 35 39.67 -18.96 -16.73
N ARG A 36 38.34 -19.00 -16.63
CA ARG A 36 37.58 -20.25 -16.49
C ARG A 36 37.83 -21.15 -17.70
N PHE A 37 37.74 -20.60 -18.91
CA PHE A 37 38.01 -21.34 -20.14
C PHE A 37 39.45 -21.91 -20.17
N ALA A 38 40.46 -21.12 -19.78
CA ALA A 38 41.84 -21.60 -19.74
C ALA A 38 42.04 -22.79 -18.78
N PHE A 39 41.37 -22.78 -17.61
CA PHE A 39 41.42 -23.90 -16.68
C PHE A 39 40.58 -25.09 -17.15
N GLU A 40 39.41 -24.88 -17.75
CA GLU A 40 38.60 -25.94 -18.36
C GLU A 40 39.39 -26.69 -19.45
N GLN A 41 40.03 -25.97 -20.36
CA GLN A 41 40.87 -26.55 -21.41
C GLN A 41 42.08 -27.31 -20.83
N ALA A 42 42.69 -26.79 -19.76
CA ALA A 42 43.78 -27.49 -19.08
C ALA A 42 43.30 -28.80 -18.43
N ARG A 43 42.11 -28.82 -17.84
CA ARG A 43 41.48 -30.01 -17.25
C ARG A 43 41.06 -31.02 -18.31
N GLU A 44 40.64 -30.57 -19.49
CA GLU A 44 40.31 -31.47 -20.60
C GLU A 44 41.55 -32.22 -21.11
N ILE A 45 42.69 -31.52 -21.22
CA ILE A 45 43.96 -32.11 -21.65
C ILE A 45 44.58 -33.00 -20.57
N TRP A 46 44.52 -32.60 -19.30
CA TRP A 46 45.05 -33.36 -18.17
C TRP A 46 44.11 -33.29 -16.96
N PRO A 47 43.12 -34.21 -16.88
CA PRO A 47 42.07 -34.18 -15.86
C PRO A 47 42.57 -34.28 -14.42
N GLU A 48 43.68 -34.99 -14.22
CA GLU A 48 44.28 -35.24 -12.91
C GLU A 48 45.23 -34.12 -12.45
N HIS A 49 45.45 -33.07 -13.27
CA HIS A 49 46.37 -32.00 -12.89
C HIS A 49 45.80 -31.20 -11.69
N PRO A 50 46.45 -31.23 -10.51
CA PRO A 50 45.91 -30.61 -9.29
C PRO A 50 45.69 -29.11 -9.46
N ASP A 51 46.68 -28.38 -10.01
CA ASP A 51 46.60 -26.93 -10.21
C ASP A 51 45.45 -26.49 -11.14
N ALA A 52 45.06 -27.32 -12.12
CA ALA A 52 43.99 -26.97 -13.04
C ALA A 52 42.61 -27.11 -12.36
N ASN A 53 42.43 -28.15 -11.54
CA ASN A 53 41.22 -28.37 -10.74
C ASN A 53 41.08 -27.33 -9.62
N GLU A 54 42.16 -27.07 -8.88
CA GLU A 54 42.17 -26.07 -7.81
C GLU A 54 42.02 -24.66 -8.37
N GLY A 55 42.73 -24.32 -9.45
CA GLY A 55 42.64 -23.02 -10.11
C GLY A 55 41.25 -22.71 -10.67
N HIS A 56 40.59 -23.70 -11.29
CA HIS A 56 39.20 -23.57 -11.72
C HIS A 56 38.26 -23.28 -10.55
N SER A 57 38.37 -24.07 -9.47
CA SER A 57 37.51 -23.90 -8.29
C SER A 57 37.76 -22.54 -7.62
N ALA A 58 39.02 -22.11 -7.54
CA ALA A 58 39.41 -20.82 -6.98
C ALA A 58 38.84 -19.64 -7.77
N VAL A 59 38.92 -19.65 -9.11
CA VAL A 59 38.39 -18.54 -9.91
C VAL A 59 36.87 -18.46 -9.87
N VAL A 60 36.18 -19.60 -9.86
CA VAL A 60 34.72 -19.64 -9.67
C VAL A 60 34.36 -19.11 -8.28
N GLY A 61 35.03 -19.57 -7.22
CA GLY A 61 34.80 -19.08 -5.86
C GLY A 61 35.08 -17.57 -5.72
N GLN A 62 36.05 -17.04 -6.46
CA GLN A 62 36.31 -15.62 -6.51
C GLN A 62 35.19 -14.83 -7.20
N MET A 63 34.66 -15.33 -8.31
CA MET A 63 33.51 -14.70 -8.98
C MET A 63 32.24 -14.77 -8.10
N VAL A 64 32.04 -15.87 -7.34
CA VAL A 64 30.97 -15.96 -6.34
C VAL A 64 31.10 -14.82 -5.32
N ARG A 65 32.30 -14.59 -4.75
CA ARG A 65 32.53 -13.48 -3.81
C ARG A 65 32.25 -12.12 -4.43
N PHE A 66 32.66 -11.93 -5.69
CA PHE A 66 32.42 -10.69 -6.43
C PHE A 66 30.93 -10.42 -6.63
N GLU A 67 30.16 -11.41 -7.06
CA GLU A 67 28.71 -11.28 -7.23
C GLU A 67 27.97 -11.08 -5.89
N LEU A 68 28.41 -11.75 -4.82
CA LEU A 68 27.86 -11.52 -3.48
C LEU A 68 28.11 -10.08 -2.99
N ALA A 69 29.30 -9.52 -3.28
CA ALA A 69 29.64 -8.14 -2.92
C ALA A 69 28.80 -7.09 -3.67
N LEU A 70 28.34 -7.42 -4.88
CA LEU A 70 27.41 -6.62 -5.68
C LEU A 70 25.92 -6.87 -5.34
N ASP A 71 25.64 -7.73 -4.36
CA ASP A 71 24.28 -8.17 -3.97
C ASP A 71 23.53 -8.93 -5.08
N HIS A 72 24.25 -9.50 -6.06
CA HIS A 72 23.70 -10.34 -7.12
C HIS A 72 23.57 -11.80 -6.65
N VAL A 73 22.68 -12.03 -5.68
CA VAL A 73 22.57 -13.31 -4.96
C VAL A 73 22.28 -14.50 -5.90
N ASP A 74 21.41 -14.33 -6.89
CA ASP A 74 21.04 -15.42 -7.80
C ASP A 74 22.20 -15.83 -8.73
N ALA A 75 22.99 -14.87 -9.20
CA ALA A 75 24.18 -15.14 -10.00
C ALA A 75 25.26 -15.83 -9.17
N ALA A 76 25.48 -15.37 -7.93
CA ALA A 76 26.39 -16.01 -6.99
C ALA A 76 25.98 -17.46 -6.68
N LEU A 77 24.68 -17.73 -6.49
CA LEU A 77 24.16 -19.08 -6.26
C LEU A 77 24.41 -20.00 -7.46
N ALA A 78 24.12 -19.54 -8.68
CA ALA A 78 24.36 -20.32 -9.89
C ALA A 78 25.85 -20.68 -10.07
N LEU A 79 26.76 -19.75 -9.77
CA LEU A 79 28.19 -19.99 -9.79
C LEU A 79 28.63 -20.95 -8.66
N PHE A 80 28.09 -20.79 -7.46
CA PHE A 80 28.39 -21.66 -6.32
C PHE A 80 27.95 -23.11 -6.57
N GLU A 81 26.79 -23.32 -7.18
CA GLU A 81 26.30 -24.66 -7.54
C GLU A 81 27.22 -25.38 -8.54
N SER A 82 27.92 -24.62 -9.39
CA SER A 82 28.88 -25.17 -10.35
C SER A 82 30.20 -25.63 -9.72
N LEU A 83 30.48 -25.26 -8.45
CA LEU A 83 31.70 -25.70 -7.75
C LEU A 83 31.61 -27.18 -7.37
N PRO A 84 32.68 -27.98 -7.56
CA PRO A 84 32.69 -29.37 -7.15
C PRO A 84 32.45 -29.54 -5.63
N PRO A 85 31.66 -30.55 -5.21
CA PRO A 85 31.56 -30.92 -3.79
C PRO A 85 32.93 -31.26 -3.21
N GLY A 86 33.22 -30.78 -2.00
CA GLY A 86 34.52 -30.99 -1.33
C GLY A 86 35.69 -30.18 -1.90
N SER A 87 35.43 -29.25 -2.83
CA SER A 87 36.44 -28.27 -3.21
C SER A 87 36.59 -27.22 -2.10
N ARG A 88 37.83 -26.86 -1.79
CA ARG A 88 38.15 -25.84 -0.78
C ARG A 88 37.37 -24.53 -0.97
N ALA A 89 37.24 -24.08 -2.22
CA ALA A 89 36.49 -22.87 -2.56
C ALA A 89 35.00 -22.98 -2.17
N ARG A 90 34.39 -24.16 -2.31
CA ARG A 90 33.00 -24.39 -1.91
C ARG A 90 32.86 -24.39 -0.40
N ASP A 91 33.78 -25.07 0.29
CA ASP A 91 33.77 -25.17 1.75
C ASP A 91 33.95 -23.78 2.42
N GLU A 92 34.79 -22.92 1.84
CA GLU A 92 34.99 -21.54 2.32
C GLU A 92 33.77 -20.62 2.09
N LEU A 93 32.90 -20.94 1.12
CA LEU A 93 31.81 -20.05 0.69
C LEU A 93 30.42 -20.49 1.13
N VAL A 94 30.27 -21.74 1.58
CA VAL A 94 28.95 -22.31 1.90
C VAL A 94 28.18 -21.45 2.89
N GLU A 95 28.83 -21.03 3.99
CA GLU A 95 28.20 -20.22 5.03
C GLU A 95 27.81 -18.83 4.52
N GLN A 96 28.68 -18.20 3.71
CA GLN A 96 28.42 -16.86 3.16
C GLN A 96 27.25 -16.86 2.17
N VAL A 97 27.22 -17.85 1.28
CA VAL A 97 26.16 -18.01 0.27
C VAL A 97 24.83 -18.36 0.94
N GLU A 98 24.82 -19.27 1.93
CA GLU A 98 23.62 -19.62 2.68
C GLU A 98 23.07 -18.43 3.48
N ALA A 99 23.94 -17.68 4.18
CA ALA A 99 23.53 -16.48 4.90
C ALA A 99 22.91 -15.44 3.96
N ARG A 100 23.51 -15.23 2.78
CA ARG A 100 22.97 -14.28 1.79
C ARG A 100 21.66 -14.76 1.17
N ARG A 101 21.52 -16.06 0.92
CA ARG A 101 20.28 -16.68 0.45
C ARG A 101 19.13 -16.47 1.44
N LEU A 102 19.37 -16.72 2.72
CA LEU A 102 18.37 -16.49 3.78
C LEU A 102 17.95 -15.02 3.86
N GLN A 103 18.91 -14.10 3.84
CA GLN A 103 18.62 -12.65 3.82
C GLN A 103 17.80 -12.26 2.59
N ASN A 104 18.11 -12.79 1.41
CA ASN A 104 17.35 -12.49 0.19
C ASN A 104 15.91 -13.00 0.28
N LEU A 105 15.69 -14.21 0.81
CA LEU A 105 14.36 -14.76 1.04
C LEU A 105 13.55 -13.93 2.05
N GLU A 106 14.19 -13.45 3.12
CA GLU A 106 13.57 -12.52 4.06
C GLU A 106 13.19 -11.19 3.39
N ARG A 107 14.07 -10.61 2.58
CA ARG A 107 13.78 -9.36 1.86
C ARG A 107 12.61 -9.55 0.88
N ALA A 108 12.63 -10.64 0.12
CA ALA A 108 11.57 -10.99 -0.83
C ALA A 108 10.23 -11.21 -0.11
N SER A 109 10.21 -11.93 1.01
CA SER A 109 8.98 -12.14 1.79
C SER A 109 8.44 -10.84 2.41
N ARG A 110 9.31 -9.96 2.91
CA ARG A 110 8.90 -8.61 3.38
C ARG A 110 8.34 -7.77 2.24
N ALA A 111 8.96 -7.80 1.06
CA ALA A 111 8.45 -7.10 -0.13
C ALA A 111 7.08 -7.62 -0.54
N MET A 112 6.88 -8.94 -0.59
CA MET A 112 5.57 -9.54 -0.88
C MET A 112 4.51 -9.18 0.17
N ALA A 113 4.87 -9.11 1.45
CA ALA A 113 3.96 -8.66 2.50
C ALA A 113 3.52 -7.20 2.29
N LEU A 114 4.46 -6.32 1.92
CA LEU A 114 4.16 -4.92 1.60
C LEU A 114 3.31 -4.78 0.33
N GLU A 115 3.58 -5.56 -0.72
CA GLU A 115 2.76 -5.59 -1.93
C GLU A 115 1.34 -6.06 -1.63
N ARG A 116 1.19 -7.12 -0.81
CA ARG A 116 -0.11 -7.61 -0.36
C ARG A 116 -0.87 -6.55 0.44
N ASP A 117 -0.19 -5.79 1.29
CA ASP A 117 -0.78 -4.67 2.03
C ASP A 117 -1.20 -3.50 1.12
N GLN A 118 -0.50 -3.33 0.00
CA GLN A 118 -0.79 -2.31 -1.02
C GLN A 118 -1.84 -2.75 -2.05
N ASP A 119 -2.14 -4.05 -2.17
CA ASP A 119 -3.10 -4.55 -3.13
C ASP A 119 -4.52 -4.00 -2.85
N ARG A 120 -4.87 -2.98 -3.65
CA ARG A 120 -6.16 -2.29 -3.60
C ARG A 120 -7.31 -3.16 -4.09
N THR A 121 -7.08 -4.35 -4.62
CA THR A 121 -8.12 -5.26 -5.10
C THR A 121 -8.60 -6.21 -4.00
N PHE A 122 -7.76 -6.51 -3.00
CA PHE A 122 -8.12 -7.41 -1.91
C PHE A 122 -9.36 -6.89 -1.16
N GLY A 123 -10.38 -7.73 -1.03
CA GLY A 123 -11.64 -7.38 -0.36
C GLY A 123 -12.51 -6.34 -1.08
N ALA A 124 -12.33 -6.08 -2.38
CA ALA A 124 -13.16 -5.12 -3.14
C ALA A 124 -14.66 -5.45 -3.03
N ALA A 125 -15.05 -6.72 -3.22
CA ALA A 125 -16.44 -7.14 -3.12
C ALA A 125 -17.04 -6.95 -1.71
N GLN A 126 -16.25 -7.21 -0.66
CA GLN A 126 -16.69 -7.05 0.72
C GLN A 126 -16.80 -5.56 1.11
N ARG A 127 -15.89 -4.71 0.62
CA ARG A 127 -15.98 -3.25 0.72
C ARG A 127 -17.23 -2.71 0.06
N THR A 128 -17.53 -3.13 -1.17
CA THR A 128 -18.76 -2.72 -1.84
C THR A 128 -19.99 -3.13 -1.03
N ARG A 129 -20.05 -4.35 -0.51
CA ARG A 129 -21.18 -4.79 0.35
C ARG A 129 -21.31 -3.94 1.61
N ALA A 130 -20.22 -3.68 2.32
CA ALA A 130 -20.23 -2.85 3.52
C ALA A 130 -20.69 -1.40 3.20
N ALA A 131 -20.17 -0.81 2.13
CA ALA A 131 -20.57 0.51 1.67
C ALA A 131 -22.05 0.56 1.26
N LEU A 132 -22.58 -0.48 0.62
CA LEU A 132 -24.00 -0.58 0.26
C LEU A 132 -24.89 -0.65 1.50
N VAL A 133 -24.53 -1.47 2.50
CA VAL A 133 -25.29 -1.58 3.76
C VAL A 133 -25.28 -0.26 4.51
N LEU A 134 -24.13 0.41 4.57
CA LEU A 134 -24.00 1.73 5.18
C LEU A 134 -24.83 2.78 4.43
N ALA A 135 -24.72 2.83 3.11
CA ALA A 135 -25.48 3.75 2.27
C ALA A 135 -26.99 3.55 2.44
N ALA A 136 -27.45 2.31 2.46
CA ALA A 136 -28.85 1.99 2.72
C ALA A 136 -29.29 2.41 4.13
N GLY A 137 -28.48 2.14 5.16
CA GLY A 137 -28.78 2.54 6.54
C GLY A 137 -28.87 4.05 6.71
N VAL A 138 -27.91 4.80 6.15
CA VAL A 138 -27.93 6.27 6.14
C VAL A 138 -29.16 6.79 5.38
N LEU A 139 -29.46 6.22 4.20
CA LEU A 139 -30.60 6.63 3.41
C LEU A 139 -31.94 6.42 4.14
N VAL A 140 -32.11 5.28 4.83
CA VAL A 140 -33.30 5.01 5.65
C VAL A 140 -33.41 6.02 6.79
N LEU A 141 -32.32 6.30 7.49
CA LEU A 141 -32.30 7.28 8.58
C LEU A 141 -32.67 8.68 8.07
N THR A 142 -32.04 9.13 6.99
CA THR A 142 -32.29 10.44 6.38
C THR A 142 -33.73 10.54 5.87
N LEU A 143 -34.25 9.52 5.20
CA LEU A 143 -35.62 9.52 4.69
C LEU A 143 -36.65 9.53 5.84
N GLY A 144 -36.39 8.82 6.92
CA GLY A 144 -37.23 8.85 8.12
C GLY A 144 -37.31 10.25 8.74
N LEU A 145 -36.17 10.93 8.88
CA LEU A 145 -36.11 12.32 9.36
C LEU A 145 -36.82 13.28 8.39
N PHE A 146 -36.67 13.06 7.09
CA PHE A 146 -37.32 13.87 6.06
C PHE A 146 -38.85 13.73 6.09
N VAL A 147 -39.37 12.50 6.21
CA VAL A 147 -40.81 12.25 6.36
C VAL A 147 -41.35 12.92 7.63
N GLN A 148 -40.61 12.84 8.74
CA GLN A 148 -40.99 13.53 9.98
C GLN A 148 -41.05 15.06 9.82
N ARG A 149 -40.17 15.64 8.98
CA ARG A 149 -40.21 17.08 8.65
C ARG A 149 -41.45 17.43 7.83
N LEU A 150 -41.82 16.61 6.85
CA LEU A 150 -43.01 16.84 6.02
C LEU A 150 -44.30 16.78 6.84
N ASP A 151 -44.37 15.87 7.82
CA ASP A 151 -45.51 15.72 8.72
C ASP A 151 -45.63 16.89 9.71
N ARG A 152 -44.52 17.58 10.00
CA ARG A 152 -44.46 18.68 10.97
C ARG A 152 -43.69 19.89 10.40
N PRO A 153 -44.32 20.69 9.51
CA PRO A 153 -43.63 21.80 8.83
C PRO A 153 -43.18 22.94 9.76
N ALA A 154 -43.81 23.11 10.92
CA ALA A 154 -43.36 24.07 11.95
C ALA A 154 -42.12 23.60 12.73
N PHE A 155 -41.60 22.40 12.45
CA PHE A 155 -40.54 21.76 13.20
C PHE A 155 -39.17 22.27 12.74
N GLN A 156 -38.76 23.43 13.26
CA GLN A 156 -37.44 24.00 12.94
C GLN A 156 -36.29 23.13 13.49
N PRO A 157 -35.17 23.03 12.77
CA PRO A 157 -33.98 22.34 13.26
C PRO A 157 -33.40 23.10 14.47
N THR A 158 -33.24 22.42 15.60
CA THR A 158 -32.53 22.95 16.77
C THR A 158 -31.12 22.38 16.82
N THR A 159 -30.17 23.12 17.41
CA THR A 159 -28.78 22.66 17.58
C THR A 159 -28.69 21.37 18.40
N GLU A 160 -29.56 21.21 19.40
CA GLU A 160 -29.70 19.99 20.19
C GLU A 160 -30.02 18.77 19.31
N ARG A 161 -31.01 18.90 18.42
CA ARG A 161 -31.39 17.83 17.50
C ARG A 161 -30.28 17.49 16.53
N LEU A 162 -29.58 18.51 16.01
CA LEU A 162 -28.40 18.27 15.16
C LEU A 162 -27.33 17.47 15.92
N ALA A 163 -27.07 17.78 17.18
CA ALA A 163 -26.13 17.03 18.01
C ALA A 163 -26.59 15.58 18.22
N LEU A 164 -27.87 15.35 18.55
CA LEU A 164 -28.44 14.00 18.72
C LEU A 164 -28.37 13.17 17.43
N VAL A 165 -28.73 13.74 16.28
CA VAL A 165 -28.61 13.08 14.97
C VAL A 165 -27.15 12.78 14.65
N GLY A 166 -26.24 13.74 14.92
CA GLY A 166 -24.80 13.55 14.73
C GLY A 166 -24.25 12.40 15.56
N ALA A 167 -24.67 12.31 16.84
CA ALA A 167 -24.30 11.21 17.72
C ALA A 167 -24.83 9.86 17.21
N GLY A 168 -26.08 9.82 16.73
CA GLY A 168 -26.66 8.63 16.12
C GLY A 168 -25.89 8.16 14.88
N VAL A 169 -25.55 9.08 13.97
CA VAL A 169 -24.76 8.77 12.76
C VAL A 169 -23.36 8.25 13.14
N LEU A 170 -22.68 8.90 14.09
CA LEU A 170 -21.37 8.47 14.56
C LEU A 170 -21.43 7.06 15.20
N ALA A 171 -22.45 6.79 16.01
CA ALA A 171 -22.65 5.49 16.63
C ALA A 171 -22.86 4.39 15.58
N VAL A 172 -23.75 4.61 14.61
CA VAL A 172 -23.98 3.67 13.49
C VAL A 172 -22.70 3.43 12.71
N MET A 173 -21.96 4.49 12.35
CA MET A 173 -20.69 4.37 11.63
C MET A 173 -19.67 3.55 12.42
N SER A 174 -19.55 3.80 13.72
CA SER A 174 -18.64 3.08 14.61
C SER A 174 -18.98 1.60 14.69
N VAL A 175 -20.27 1.25 14.78
CA VAL A 175 -20.74 -0.15 14.74
C VAL A 175 -20.40 -0.81 13.41
N VAL A 176 -20.63 -0.15 12.28
CA VAL A 176 -20.29 -0.69 10.95
C VAL A 176 -18.80 -0.94 10.82
N ILE A 177 -17.96 0.02 11.22
CA ILE A 177 -16.49 -0.10 11.16
C ILE A 177 -16.01 -1.21 12.09
N PHE A 178 -16.53 -1.31 13.31
CA PHE A 178 -16.17 -2.35 14.26
C PHE A 178 -16.58 -3.76 13.78
N ALA A 179 -17.80 -3.90 13.27
CA ALA A 179 -18.27 -5.15 12.67
C ALA A 179 -17.43 -5.55 11.45
N TRP A 180 -17.00 -4.57 10.65
CA TRP A 180 -16.13 -4.81 9.51
C TRP A 180 -14.72 -5.23 9.95
N ARG A 181 -14.16 -4.59 10.98
CA ARG A 181 -12.85 -4.95 11.57
C ARG A 181 -12.84 -6.40 12.07
N ARG A 182 -13.93 -6.87 12.69
CA ARG A 182 -14.05 -8.26 13.15
C ARG A 182 -14.04 -9.30 12.03
N ARG A 183 -14.36 -8.93 10.79
CA ARG A 183 -14.39 -9.86 9.65
C ARG A 183 -13.03 -10.04 8.95
N GLY A 184 -11.94 -9.48 9.49
CA GLY A 184 -10.57 -9.76 9.05
C GLY A 184 -10.14 -9.09 7.72
N ALA A 185 -10.97 -8.22 7.14
CA ALA A 185 -10.70 -7.56 5.86
C ALA A 185 -10.13 -6.13 6.00
N PHE A 186 -9.38 -5.86 7.07
CA PHE A 186 -8.81 -4.54 7.36
C PHE A 186 -7.34 -4.50 6.96
N ASN A 187 -7.05 -3.86 5.82
CA ASN A 187 -5.69 -3.45 5.47
C ASN A 187 -5.42 -2.01 5.98
N LEU A 188 -4.18 -1.54 5.83
CA LEU A 188 -3.79 -0.18 6.23
C LEU A 188 -4.64 0.90 5.55
N VAL A 189 -4.98 0.73 4.27
CA VAL A 189 -5.82 1.68 3.52
C VAL A 189 -7.22 1.79 4.14
N ASN A 190 -7.88 0.66 4.44
CA ASN A 190 -9.20 0.63 5.08
C ASN A 190 -9.15 1.25 6.48
N LEU A 191 -8.05 1.04 7.21
CA LEU A 191 -7.84 1.69 8.50
C LEU A 191 -7.75 3.22 8.38
N ARG A 192 -7.01 3.74 7.40
CA ARG A 192 -6.92 5.18 7.15
C ARG A 192 -8.25 5.77 6.72
N ILE A 193 -8.99 5.10 5.84
CA ILE A 193 -10.34 5.53 5.45
C ILE A 193 -11.27 5.59 6.67
N ALA A 194 -11.28 4.55 7.49
CA ALA A 194 -12.09 4.50 8.71
C ALA A 194 -11.70 5.61 9.70
N GLN A 195 -10.40 5.87 9.89
CA GLN A 195 -9.89 6.96 10.73
C GLN A 195 -10.34 8.34 10.23
N ILE A 196 -10.26 8.59 8.92
CA ILE A 196 -10.72 9.85 8.32
C ILE A 196 -12.24 10.01 8.55
N CYS A 197 -13.03 8.99 8.22
CA CYS A 197 -14.49 9.05 8.39
C CYS A 197 -14.90 9.26 9.86
N LEU A 198 -14.35 8.48 10.80
CA LEU A 198 -14.65 8.63 12.22
C LEU A 198 -14.13 9.95 12.78
N GLY A 199 -12.94 10.38 12.36
CA GLY A 199 -12.35 11.65 12.78
C GLY A 199 -13.22 12.84 12.35
N THR A 200 -13.64 12.88 11.08
CA THR A 200 -14.53 13.93 10.56
C THR A 200 -15.88 13.94 11.28
N LEU A 201 -16.50 12.77 11.48
CA LEU A 201 -17.79 12.68 12.18
C LEU A 201 -17.69 13.05 13.66
N THR A 202 -16.60 12.67 14.33
CA THR A 202 -16.34 13.04 15.73
C THR A 202 -16.14 14.53 15.85
N LEU A 203 -15.34 15.14 14.97
CA LEU A 203 -15.12 16.58 14.96
C LEU A 203 -16.41 17.35 14.66
N SER A 204 -17.24 16.87 13.73
CA SER A 204 -18.57 17.41 13.47
C SER A 204 -19.49 17.33 14.69
N LEU A 205 -19.51 16.18 15.39
CA LEU A 205 -20.29 16.03 16.62
C LEU A 205 -19.82 17.00 17.72
N LEU A 206 -18.51 17.10 17.94
CA LEU A 206 -17.95 18.05 18.90
C LEU A 206 -18.33 19.49 18.55
N GLN A 207 -18.24 19.86 17.28
CA GLN A 207 -18.66 21.17 16.79
C GLN A 207 -20.15 21.45 17.04
N ARG A 208 -21.02 20.45 16.87
CA ARG A 208 -22.45 20.57 17.16
C ARG A 208 -22.72 20.75 18.65
N ILE A 209 -22.02 20.02 19.51
CA ILE A 209 -22.11 20.16 20.97
C ILE A 209 -21.65 21.57 21.38
N THR A 210 -20.51 22.02 20.87
CA THR A 210 -20.01 23.38 21.12
C THR A 210 -21.00 24.43 20.62
N GLY A 211 -21.57 24.27 19.43
CA GLY A 211 -22.60 25.17 18.90
C GLY A 211 -23.88 25.19 19.73
N HIS A 212 -24.28 24.06 20.31
CA HIS A 212 -25.41 24.01 21.25
C HIS A 212 -25.12 24.78 22.54
N LEU A 213 -23.95 24.55 23.15
CA LEU A 213 -23.52 25.22 24.38
C LEU A 213 -23.32 26.73 24.18
N ALA A 214 -22.87 27.15 22.99
CA ALA A 214 -22.67 28.54 22.63
C ALA A 214 -23.95 29.24 22.13
N HIS A 215 -25.09 28.54 22.08
CA HIS A 215 -26.34 29.04 21.49
C HIS A 215 -26.20 29.54 20.04
N SER A 216 -25.30 28.92 19.27
CA SER A 216 -25.09 29.24 17.86
C SER A 216 -26.33 28.92 17.03
N SER A 217 -26.50 29.63 15.92
CA SER A 217 -27.59 29.31 14.98
C SER A 217 -27.36 27.94 14.33
N PRO A 218 -28.42 27.15 14.06
CA PRO A 218 -28.32 25.88 13.36
C PRO A 218 -27.63 26.01 11.99
N ALA A 219 -27.90 27.10 11.27
CA ALA A 219 -27.30 27.39 9.98
C ALA A 219 -25.77 27.53 10.06
N ALA A 220 -25.25 28.23 11.07
CA ALA A 220 -23.80 28.38 11.26
C ALA A 220 -23.12 27.03 11.58
N VAL A 221 -23.79 26.18 12.36
CA VAL A 221 -23.31 24.82 12.67
C VAL A 221 -23.26 23.96 11.41
N LEU A 222 -24.33 23.94 10.61
CA LEU A 222 -24.39 23.19 9.35
C LEU A 222 -23.37 23.70 8.32
N LEU A 223 -23.12 25.01 8.28
CA LEU A 223 -22.11 25.60 7.41
C LEU A 223 -20.71 25.11 7.78
N THR A 224 -20.40 25.06 9.07
CA THR A 224 -19.11 24.52 9.54
C THR A 224 -19.00 23.03 9.23
N ASP A 225 -20.07 22.26 9.42
CA ASP A 225 -20.11 20.84 9.06
C ASP A 225 -19.83 20.62 7.56
N ALA A 226 -20.36 21.47 6.68
CA ALA A 226 -20.10 21.37 5.25
C ALA A 226 -18.61 21.59 4.91
N PHE A 227 -17.94 22.52 5.60
CA PHE A 227 -16.48 22.68 5.49
C PHE A 227 -15.70 21.49 6.07
N LEU A 228 -16.12 20.95 7.21
CA LEU A 228 -15.52 19.75 7.80
C LEU A 228 -15.63 18.53 6.87
N LEU A 229 -16.80 18.34 6.24
CA LEU A 229 -17.00 17.30 5.23
C LEU A 229 -16.13 17.53 3.99
N THR A 230 -15.89 18.78 3.61
CA THR A 230 -14.97 19.12 2.51
C THR A 230 -13.54 18.68 2.86
N GLY A 231 -13.06 19.02 4.06
CA GLY A 231 -11.75 18.55 4.55
C GLY A 231 -11.66 17.02 4.63
N GLY A 232 -12.72 16.37 5.12
CA GLY A 232 -12.83 14.91 5.14
C GLY A 232 -12.78 14.29 3.73
N GLY A 233 -13.47 14.88 2.75
CA GLY A 233 -13.47 14.47 1.35
C GLY A 233 -12.10 14.62 0.68
N LEU A 234 -11.39 15.72 0.95
CA LEU A 234 -10.01 15.95 0.48
C LEU A 234 -9.03 14.95 1.12
N ALA A 235 -9.13 14.70 2.42
CA ALA A 235 -8.30 13.67 3.07
C ALA A 235 -8.58 12.28 2.48
N LEU A 236 -9.85 12.00 2.15
CA LEU A 236 -10.28 10.74 1.58
C LEU A 236 -9.82 10.55 0.11
N SER A 237 -9.54 11.63 -0.64
CA SER A 237 -9.21 11.54 -2.08
C SER A 237 -7.91 10.77 -2.35
N VAL A 238 -6.99 10.75 -1.40
CA VAL A 238 -5.74 9.98 -1.48
C VAL A 238 -6.01 8.48 -1.49
N PHE A 239 -7.09 8.04 -0.83
CA PHE A 239 -7.38 6.63 -0.58
C PHE A 239 -8.60 6.09 -1.34
N HIS A 240 -9.52 6.95 -1.75
CA HIS A 240 -10.78 6.55 -2.36
C HIS A 240 -11.22 7.50 -3.50
N ARG A 241 -11.61 6.92 -4.64
CA ARG A 241 -12.01 7.66 -5.85
C ARG A 241 -13.22 8.60 -5.64
N GLY A 242 -14.06 8.30 -4.66
CA GLY A 242 -15.21 9.15 -4.28
C GLY A 242 -14.85 10.40 -3.48
N GLY A 243 -13.62 10.50 -2.94
CA GLY A 243 -13.19 11.62 -2.10
C GLY A 243 -13.33 13.00 -2.77
N PRO A 244 -12.81 13.21 -4.00
CA PRO A 244 -12.97 14.48 -4.71
C PRO A 244 -14.43 14.86 -4.96
N GLY A 245 -15.27 13.88 -5.29
CA GLY A 245 -16.70 14.11 -5.51
C GLY A 245 -17.41 14.57 -4.23
N LEU A 246 -17.12 13.92 -3.10
CA LEU A 246 -17.64 14.34 -1.79
C LEU A 246 -17.17 15.77 -1.44
N ALA A 247 -15.87 16.06 -1.60
CA ALA A 247 -15.31 17.37 -1.30
C ALA A 247 -15.93 18.48 -2.16
N ALA A 248 -16.10 18.24 -3.46
CA ALA A 248 -16.71 19.21 -4.37
C ALA A 248 -18.18 19.48 -4.01
N LEU A 249 -18.95 18.42 -3.72
CA LEU A 249 -20.35 18.56 -3.33
C LEU A 249 -20.52 19.29 -2.00
N SER A 250 -19.74 18.94 -0.97
CA SER A 250 -19.82 19.60 0.34
C SER A 250 -19.32 21.05 0.28
N LEU A 251 -18.31 21.34 -0.54
CA LEU A 251 -17.83 22.71 -0.76
C LEU A 251 -18.89 23.54 -1.47
N GLY A 252 -19.59 22.97 -2.45
CA GLY A 252 -20.73 23.60 -3.11
C GLY A 252 -21.84 23.92 -2.11
N VAL A 253 -22.21 22.98 -1.24
CA VAL A 253 -23.18 23.20 -0.15
C VAL A 253 -22.71 24.30 0.81
N ALA A 254 -21.44 24.30 1.20
CA ALA A 254 -20.88 25.34 2.07
C ALA A 254 -20.95 26.72 1.42
N PHE A 255 -20.57 26.83 0.15
CA PHE A 255 -20.56 28.11 -0.57
C PHE A 255 -21.97 28.66 -0.77
N VAL A 256 -22.91 27.83 -1.23
CA VAL A 256 -24.32 28.24 -1.41
C VAL A 256 -24.97 28.55 -0.06
N GLY A 257 -24.72 27.73 0.97
CA GLY A 257 -25.20 27.96 2.33
C GLY A 257 -24.66 29.24 2.97
N ALA A 258 -23.44 29.66 2.64
CA ALA A 258 -22.88 30.93 3.08
C ALA A 258 -23.59 32.13 2.42
N LEU A 259 -23.96 32.02 1.14
CA LEU A 259 -24.70 33.05 0.42
C LEU A 259 -26.17 33.10 0.82
N GLN A 260 -26.77 31.94 1.12
CA GLN A 260 -28.19 31.81 1.46
C GLN A 260 -28.37 30.87 2.68
N PRO A 261 -28.17 31.37 3.92
CA PRO A 261 -28.25 30.54 5.12
C PRO A 261 -29.63 29.90 5.35
N ALA A 262 -30.68 30.46 4.75
CA ALA A 262 -32.04 29.94 4.88
C ALA A 262 -32.26 28.58 4.22
N ILE A 263 -31.48 28.22 3.19
CA ILE A 263 -31.63 26.97 2.44
C ILE A 263 -30.60 25.89 2.81
N ILE A 264 -29.71 26.18 3.76
CA ILE A 264 -28.57 25.30 4.06
C ILE A 264 -29.01 23.92 4.58
N ASP A 265 -30.14 23.87 5.28
CA ASP A 265 -30.70 22.63 5.82
C ASP A 265 -31.22 21.73 4.69
N GLU A 266 -31.96 22.30 3.74
CA GLU A 266 -32.42 21.60 2.53
C GLU A 266 -31.24 21.10 1.70
N LEU A 267 -30.19 21.90 1.56
CA LEU A 267 -28.97 21.50 0.85
C LEU A 267 -28.26 20.34 1.56
N PHE A 268 -28.20 20.35 2.90
CA PHE A 268 -27.55 19.28 3.67
C PHE A 268 -28.36 17.98 3.62
N ILE A 269 -29.69 18.07 3.69
CA ILE A 269 -30.60 16.94 3.45
C ILE A 269 -30.36 16.38 2.05
N GLY A 270 -30.37 17.24 1.02
CA GLY A 270 -30.09 16.87 -0.36
C GLY A 270 -28.75 16.16 -0.52
N LEU A 271 -27.68 16.69 0.07
CA LEU A 271 -26.35 16.08 0.09
C LEU A 271 -26.37 14.69 0.73
N SER A 272 -27.03 14.56 1.88
CA SER A 272 -27.11 13.30 2.63
C SER A 272 -27.91 12.21 1.92
N VAL A 273 -28.78 12.56 0.98
CA VAL A 273 -29.48 11.62 0.09
C VAL A 273 -28.66 11.35 -1.18
N ALA A 274 -28.13 12.40 -1.81
CA ALA A 274 -27.42 12.31 -3.08
C ALA A 274 -26.17 11.44 -2.98
N VAL A 275 -25.41 11.55 -1.89
CA VAL A 275 -24.16 10.77 -1.71
C VAL A 275 -24.44 9.26 -1.63
N PRO A 276 -25.32 8.74 -0.76
CA PRO A 276 -25.72 7.34 -0.76
C PRO A 276 -26.30 6.88 -2.10
N VAL A 277 -27.22 7.63 -2.71
CA VAL A 277 -27.85 7.26 -3.98
C VAL A 277 -26.81 7.16 -5.10
N GLY A 278 -25.91 8.14 -5.20
CA GLY A 278 -24.80 8.11 -6.16
C GLY A 278 -23.88 6.91 -5.94
N ALA A 279 -23.57 6.57 -4.68
CA ALA A 279 -22.78 5.39 -4.35
C ALA A 279 -23.49 4.08 -4.75
N LEU A 280 -24.79 3.95 -4.51
CA LEU A 280 -25.61 2.82 -4.94
C LEU A 280 -25.65 2.70 -6.47
N ALA A 281 -25.85 3.81 -7.18
CA ALA A 281 -25.91 3.85 -8.64
C ALA A 281 -24.57 3.45 -9.27
N LEU A 282 -23.45 3.98 -8.76
CA LEU A 282 -22.10 3.60 -9.20
C LEU A 282 -21.79 2.12 -8.94
N ALA A 283 -22.17 1.61 -7.77
CA ALA A 283 -22.01 0.19 -7.44
C ALA A 283 -22.86 -0.73 -8.34
N TRP A 284 -24.04 -0.27 -8.74
CA TRP A 284 -24.88 -1.00 -9.68
C TRP A 284 -24.34 -0.97 -11.11
N TYR A 285 -23.89 0.20 -11.58
CA TYR A 285 -23.30 0.36 -12.92
C TYR A 285 -22.04 -0.48 -13.09
N SER A 286 -21.13 -0.44 -12.11
CA SER A 286 -19.90 -1.24 -12.12
C SER A 286 -20.16 -2.76 -12.14
N ARG A 287 -21.21 -3.25 -11.46
CA ARG A 287 -21.62 -4.66 -11.52
C ARG A 287 -22.18 -5.06 -12.88
N ARG A 288 -22.85 -4.15 -13.58
CA ARG A 288 -23.36 -4.40 -14.95
C ARG A 288 -22.23 -4.44 -15.96
N ALA A 289 -21.26 -3.52 -15.86
CA ALA A 289 -20.12 -3.47 -16.78
C ALA A 289 -19.17 -4.69 -16.66
N ALA A 290 -19.24 -5.44 -15.56
CA ALA A 290 -18.42 -6.63 -15.32
C ALA A 290 -19.10 -7.95 -15.71
N ARG A 291 -20.34 -7.91 -16.22
CA ARG A 291 -21.09 -9.07 -16.73
C ARG A 291 -21.13 -9.03 -18.25
#